data_AF-A0A3B9BZ90-F1
#
_entry.id   AF-A0A3B9BZ90-F1
#
_cell.length_a   1.000
_cell.length_b   1.000
_cell.length_c   1.000
_cell.angle_alpha   90.00
_cell.angle_beta   90.00
_cell.angle_gamma   90.00
#
_symmetry.space_group_name_H-M   'P 1'
#
loop_
_entity.id
_entity.type
_entity.pdbx_description
1 polymer ?
#
loop_
_entity_poly.entity_id
_entity_poly.type
_entity_poly.pdbx_seq_one_letter_code
_entity_poly.pdbx_strand_id
1 'polypeptide(L)' 'MKSLDALNSFLTSPKKIVITHHYNADADALGSSLGLFHYLNQKGHQCVVISPNSMA' A
#
# COMPACT_ATOMS: atom_id res chain seq x y z
N MET A 1 -12.50 -15.80 3.44
CA MET A 1 -12.03 -14.69 2.58
C MET A 1 -12.72 -13.41 3.06
N LYS A 2 -11.98 -12.34 3.37
CA LYS A 2 -12.62 -11.06 3.77
C LYS A 2 -13.26 -10.41 2.53
N SER A 3 -14.44 -9.80 2.68
CA SER A 3 -15.12 -9.14 1.55
C SER A 3 -14.41 -7.86 1.13
N LEU A 4 -14.33 -7.63 -0.18
CA LEU A 4 -13.84 -6.39 -0.78
C LEU A 4 -14.76 -5.20 -0.48
N ASP A 5 -16.05 -5.42 -0.24
CA ASP A 5 -17.03 -4.34 -0.01
C ASP A 5 -16.72 -3.56 1.27
N ALA A 6 -16.26 -4.27 2.30
CA ALA A 6 -15.85 -3.65 3.56
C ALA A 6 -14.60 -2.78 3.38
N LEU A 7 -13.65 -3.23 2.55
CA LEU A 7 -12.44 -2.47 2.24
C LEU A 7 -12.77 -1.22 1.41
N ASN A 8 -13.61 -1.37 0.38
CA ASN A 8 -14.07 -0.25 -0.45
C ASN A 8 -14.77 0.80 0.40
N SER A 9 -15.70 0.37 1.26
CA SER A 9 -16.40 1.26 2.20
C SER A 9 -15.43 1.97 3.14
N PHE A 10 -14.44 1.25 3.67
CA PHE A 10 -13.40 1.82 4.53
C PHE A 10 -12.58 2.89 3.81
N LEU A 11 -12.21 2.67 2.55
CA LEU A 11 -11.37 3.56 1.74
C LEU A 11 -12.13 4.71 1.06
N THR A 12 -13.41 4.95 1.38
CA THR A 12 -14.21 6.05 0.78
C THR A 12 -13.74 7.46 1.14
N SER A 13 -13.01 7.63 2.25
CA SER A 13 -12.53 8.93 2.74
C SER A 13 -11.01 8.97 2.83
N PRO A 14 -10.37 10.13 2.62
CA PRO A 14 -8.93 10.30 2.74
C PRO A 14 -8.37 9.73 4.05
N LYS A 15 -7.23 9.05 3.96
CA LYS A 15 -6.56 8.41 5.11
C LYS A 15 -5.05 8.54 4.99
N LYS A 16 -4.37 8.39 6.13
CA LYS A 16 -2.92 8.16 6.18
C LYS A 16 -2.67 6.66 6.16
N ILE A 17 -1.93 6.18 5.17
CA ILE A 17 -1.75 4.74 4.91
C ILE A 17 -0.26 4.43 4.84
N VAL A 18 0.17 3.43 5.60
CA VAL A 18 1.50 2.83 5.47
C VAL A 18 1.35 1.55 4.65
N ILE A 19 2.13 1.45 3.58
CA ILE A 19 2.25 0.25 2.76
C ILE A 19 3.61 -0.37 3.08
N THR A 20 3.64 -1.67 3.32
CA THR A 20 4.88 -2.41 3.60
C THR A 20 4.84 -3.75 2.90
N HIS A 21 6.01 -4.37 2.79
CA HIS A 21 6.22 -5.66 2.15
C HIS A 21 7.21 -6.50 2.97
N HIS A 22 7.42 -7.77 2.60
CA HIS A 22 8.35 -8.64 3.33
C HIS A 22 9.82 -8.23 3.13
N TYR A 23 10.69 -8.74 4.01
CA TYR A 23 12.15 -8.61 3.91
C TYR A 23 12.68 -9.29 2.65
N ASN A 24 13.75 -8.74 2.06
CA ASN A 24 14.29 -9.14 0.76
C ASN A 24 13.20 -9.15 -0.32
N ALA A 25 12.55 -7.99 -0.49
CA ALA A 25 11.53 -7.76 -1.51
C ALA A 25 11.99 -8.25 -2.89
N ASP A 26 11.14 -9.02 -3.55
CA ASP A 26 11.27 -9.35 -4.96
C ASP A 26 10.58 -8.29 -5.84
N ALA A 27 10.61 -8.51 -7.16
CA ALA A 27 10.01 -7.58 -8.10
C ALA A 27 8.48 -7.42 -7.90
N ASP A 28 7.79 -8.45 -7.40
CA ASP A 28 6.35 -8.38 -7.12
C ASP A 28 6.08 -7.56 -5.85
N ALA A 29 6.84 -7.78 -4.78
CA ALA A 29 6.73 -7.01 -3.55
C ALA A 29 6.93 -5.50 -3.79
N LEU A 30 7.93 -5.13 -4.61
CA LEU A 30 8.17 -3.74 -5.00
C LEU A 30 7.06 -3.22 -5.94
N GLY A 31 6.71 -3.99 -6.97
CA GLY A 31 5.72 -3.60 -7.97
C GLY A 31 4.32 -3.42 -7.39
N SER A 32 3.85 -4.39 -6.59
CA SER A 32 2.55 -4.35 -5.91
C SER A 32 2.48 -3.19 -4.90
N SER A 33 3.54 -2.96 -4.13
CA SER A 33 3.59 -1.85 -3.16
C SER A 33 3.52 -0.48 -3.85
N LEU A 34 4.29 -0.28 -4.92
CA LEU A 34 4.29 0.97 -5.68
C LEU A 34 2.98 1.16 -6.46
N GLY A 35 2.44 0.10 -7.05
CA GLY A 35 1.14 0.12 -7.72
C GLY A 35 0.02 0.55 -6.77
N LEU A 36 -0.03 -0.05 -5.58
CA LEU A 36 -1.01 0.31 -4.55
C LEU A 36 -0.82 1.74 -4.04
N PHE A 37 0.44 2.16 -3.83
CA PHE A 37 0.77 3.53 -3.43
C PHE A 37 0.25 4.56 -4.44
N HIS A 38 0.54 4.39 -5.72
CA HIS A 38 0.09 5.32 -6.76
C HIS A 38 -1.43 5.31 -6.90
N TYR A 39 -2.06 4.15 -6.84
CA TYR A 39 -3.51 4.02 -6.89
C TYR A 39 -4.19 4.77 -5.73
N LEU A 40 -3.78 4.52 -4.48
CA LEU A 40 -4.40 5.13 -3.31
C LEU A 40 -4.11 6.64 -3.21
N ASN A 41 -2.91 7.10 -3.61
CA ASN A 41 -2.62 8.54 -3.68
C ASN A 41 -3.51 9.24 -4.72
N GLN A 42 -3.75 8.63 -5.88
CA GLN A 42 -4.69 9.18 -6.88
C GLN A 42 -6.14 9.22 -6.37
N LYS A 43 -6.50 8.35 -5.43
CA LYS A 43 -7.80 8.38 -4.74
C LYS A 43 -7.87 9.41 -3.60
N GLY A 44 -6.81 10.19 -3.37
CA GLY A 44 -6.78 11.26 -2.37
C GLY A 44 -6.31 10.81 -0.98
N HIS A 45 -5.80 9.59 -0.83
CA HIS A 45 -5.14 9.17 0.41
C HIS A 45 -3.71 9.72 0.48
N GLN A 46 -3.16 9.81 1.69
CA GLN A 46 -1.76 10.11 1.94
C GLN A 46 -1.03 8.80 2.25
N CYS A 47 -0.31 8.25 1.28
CA CYS A 47 0.37 6.98 1.44
C CYS A 47 1.89 7.17 1.64
N VAL A 48 2.53 6.21 2.30
CA VAL A 48 3.98 6.05 2.37
C VAL A 48 4.33 4.57 2.25
N VAL A 49 5.38 4.24 1.50
CA VAL A 49 5.92 2.87 1.44
C VAL A 49 7.08 2.79 2.43
N ILE A 50 7.05 1.79 3.31
CA ILE A 50 8.13 1.49 4.25
C ILE A 50 8.66 0.09 3.96
N SER A 51 9.93 0.04 3.56
CA SER A 51 10.67 -1.20 3.35
C SER A 51 11.30 -1.66 4.67
N PRO A 52 11.18 -2.94 5.04
CA PRO A 52 11.94 -3.52 6.16
C PRO A 52 13.41 -3.82 5.79
N ASN A 53 13.81 -3.63 4.53
CA ASN A 53 15.20 -3.79 4.13
C ASN A 53 16.03 -2.62 4.68
N SER A 54 17.22 -2.93 5.19
CA SER A 54 18.18 -1.90 5.54
C SER A 54 18.60 -1.14 4.29
N MET A 55 18.61 0.19 4.36
CA MET A 55 19.44 0.97 3.44
C MET A 55 20.89 0.81 3.93
N ALA A 56 21.60 -0.15 3.38
CA ALA A 56 23.06 -0.26 3.49
C ALA A 56 23.64 -0.22 2.09
#